data_AF-A0AA88D6G7-F1
#
_entry.id   AF-A0AA88D6G7-F1
#
_cell.length_a   1.000
_cell.length_b   1.000
_cell.length_c   1.000
_cell.angle_alpha   90.00
_cell.angle_beta   90.00
_cell.angle_gamma   90.00
#
_symmetry.space_group_name_H-M   'P 1'
#
loop_
_entity.id
_entity.type
_entity.pdbx_description
1 polymer ?
#
loop_
_entity_poly.entity_id
_entity_poly.type
_entity_poly.pdbx_seq_one_letter_code
_entity_poly.pdbx_strand_id
1 'polypeptide(L)'
;MSQDKKDVSTTSQIGKPRRTNTPKFNLDEDGKRIATLMRRVHLVRKKRERIQVLFDVKGQPIGKEGDELQSWIGVLAREHIPIWIADFRSADLAPRKEKLWVEVITSFTVELSFKKPALK
;
A
#
# COMPACT_ATOMS: atom_id res chain seq x y z
N MET A 1 40.58 4.53 59.18
CA MET A 1 40.23 3.15 58.77
C MET A 1 38.71 3.15 58.59
N SER A 2 38.08 2.77 57.50
CA SER A 2 38.45 2.14 56.25
C SER A 2 37.41 2.62 55.21
N GLN A 3 37.82 2.85 53.97
CA GLN A 3 36.89 3.10 52.87
C GLN A 3 36.33 1.75 52.41
N ASP A 4 35.01 1.58 52.42
CA ASP A 4 34.35 0.41 51.81
C ASP A 4 33.68 0.78 50.49
N LYS A 5 33.90 -0.11 49.52
CA LYS A 5 33.71 0.04 48.08
C LYS A 5 32.22 -0.11 47.72
N LYS A 6 31.77 0.68 46.74
CA LYS A 6 30.47 0.48 46.08
C LYS A 6 30.62 -0.60 45.02
N ASP A 7 29.98 -1.75 45.22
CA ASP A 7 29.78 -2.74 44.17
C ASP A 7 28.63 -2.31 43.26
N VAL A 8 28.95 -2.16 41.97
CA VAL A 8 27.99 -1.86 40.90
C VAL A 8 27.33 -3.17 40.48
N SER A 9 26.06 -3.35 40.83
CA SER A 9 25.26 -4.47 40.34
C SER A 9 24.43 -4.02 39.13
N THR A 10 24.93 -4.38 37.94
CA THR A 10 24.24 -4.22 36.66
C THR A 10 22.98 -5.07 36.64
N THR A 11 21.83 -4.44 36.87
CA THR A 11 20.52 -5.06 36.65
C THR A 11 20.26 -5.16 35.14
N SER A 12 20.52 -6.35 34.58
CA SER A 12 20.04 -6.74 33.25
C SER A 12 18.52 -6.75 33.25
N GLN A 13 17.94 -5.75 32.60
CA GLN A 13 16.52 -5.69 32.30
C GLN A 13 16.18 -6.83 31.34
N ILE A 14 15.41 -7.81 31.82
CA ILE A 14 14.87 -8.92 31.04
C ILE A 14 13.96 -8.33 29.95
N GLY A 15 14.38 -8.46 28.70
CA GLY A 15 13.63 -8.03 27.53
C GLY A 15 12.27 -8.75 27.45
N LYS A 16 11.23 -7.99 27.12
CA LYS A 16 9.87 -8.49 26.85
C LYS A 16 9.93 -9.60 25.78
N PRO A 17 9.12 -10.66 25.89
CA PRO A 17 9.13 -11.75 24.91
C PRO A 17 8.85 -11.23 23.50
N ARG A 18 9.69 -11.69 22.56
CA ARG A 18 9.53 -11.46 21.11
C ARG A 18 8.16 -11.99 20.70
N ARG A 19 7.26 -11.11 20.23
CA ARG A 19 6.02 -11.52 19.56
C ARG A 19 6.38 -12.50 18.45
N THR A 20 6.02 -13.77 18.61
CA THR A 20 6.02 -14.73 17.52
C THR A 20 4.87 -14.33 16.60
N ASN A 21 5.17 -13.50 15.60
CA ASN A 21 4.23 -13.21 14.53
C ASN A 21 4.12 -14.47 13.67
N THR A 22 3.31 -15.44 14.11
CA THR A 22 2.87 -16.53 13.24
C THR A 22 2.11 -15.88 12.09
N PRO A 23 2.55 -16.03 10.82
CA PRO A 23 1.89 -15.39 9.71
C PRO A 23 0.49 -15.99 9.57
N LYS A 24 -0.54 -15.20 9.90
CA LYS A 24 -1.93 -15.55 9.60
C LYS A 24 -2.13 -15.36 8.11
N PHE A 25 -2.06 -16.43 7.33
CA PHE A 25 -2.39 -16.40 5.91
C PHE A 25 -3.90 -16.21 5.77
N ASN A 26 -4.33 -15.21 5.01
CA ASN A 26 -5.74 -15.09 4.62
C ASN A 26 -6.03 -16.19 3.59
N LEU A 27 -6.97 -17.10 3.89
CA LEU A 27 -7.39 -18.22 3.03
C LEU A 27 -8.85 -18.03 2.55
N ASP A 28 -9.13 -18.30 1.26
CA ASP A 28 -10.48 -18.33 0.70
C ASP A 28 -11.24 -19.58 1.19
N GLU A 29 -12.55 -19.69 0.89
CA GLU A 29 -13.40 -20.83 1.28
C GLU A 29 -12.83 -22.18 0.80
N ASP A 30 -12.11 -22.18 -0.34
CA ASP A 30 -11.43 -23.35 -0.90
C ASP A 30 -10.03 -23.62 -0.29
N GLY A 31 -9.64 -22.91 0.77
CA GLY A 31 -8.32 -23.04 1.40
C GLY A 31 -7.16 -22.51 0.54
N LYS A 32 -7.44 -21.78 -0.54
CA LYS A 32 -6.42 -21.10 -1.36
C LYS A 32 -5.97 -19.80 -0.70
N ARG A 33 -4.71 -19.42 -0.89
CA ARG A 33 -4.20 -18.12 -0.44
C ARG A 33 -5.02 -17.01 -1.09
N ILE A 34 -5.68 -16.20 -0.27
CA ILE A 34 -6.34 -14.98 -0.72
C ILE A 34 -5.25 -14.02 -1.20
N ALA A 35 -5.50 -13.35 -2.31
CA ALA A 35 -4.74 -12.17 -2.71
C ALA A 35 -4.61 -11.22 -1.52
N THR A 36 -3.43 -11.20 -0.90
CA THR A 36 -3.20 -10.50 0.37
C THR A 36 -3.20 -8.98 0.14
N LEU A 37 -2.89 -8.57 -1.09
CA LEU A 37 -2.95 -7.18 -1.52
C LEU A 37 -4.38 -6.85 -1.99
N MET A 38 -5.10 -6.07 -1.18
CA MET A 38 -6.32 -5.37 -1.59
C MET A 38 -7.45 -6.31 -2.09
N ARG A 39 -7.84 -7.31 -1.29
CA ARG A 39 -8.92 -8.28 -1.60
C ARG A 39 -10.21 -7.58 -2.05
N ARG A 40 -10.60 -6.50 -1.37
CA ARG A 40 -11.82 -5.75 -1.66
C ARG A 40 -11.78 -5.18 -3.08
N VAL A 41 -10.70 -4.52 -3.46
CA VAL A 41 -10.50 -4.00 -4.83
C VAL A 41 -10.64 -5.11 -5.86
N HIS A 42 -10.01 -6.27 -5.64
CA HIS A 42 -10.12 -7.42 -6.56
C HIS A 42 -11.56 -7.95 -6.69
N LEU A 43 -12.30 -8.04 -5.59
CA LEU A 43 -13.70 -8.49 -5.61
C LEU A 43 -14.60 -7.49 -6.35
N VAL A 44 -14.44 -6.19 -6.10
CA VAL A 44 -15.19 -5.13 -6.77
C VAL A 44 -14.93 -5.15 -8.28
N ARG A 45 -13.66 -5.30 -8.69
CA ARG A 45 -13.27 -5.49 -10.11
C ARG A 45 -13.94 -6.71 -10.74
N LYS A 46 -13.92 -7.86 -10.06
CA LYS A 46 -14.55 -9.11 -10.55
C LYS A 46 -16.05 -8.93 -10.77
N LYS A 47 -16.72 -8.14 -9.93
CA LYS A 47 -18.14 -7.80 -10.04
C LYS A 47 -18.43 -6.68 -11.04
N ARG A 48 -17.42 -6.08 -11.67
CA ARG A 48 -17.53 -4.88 -12.53
C ARG A 48 -18.15 -3.67 -11.81
N GLU A 49 -18.04 -3.66 -10.49
CA GLU A 49 -18.40 -2.51 -9.66
C GLU A 49 -17.21 -1.57 -9.53
N ARG A 50 -17.42 -0.39 -8.95
CA ARG A 50 -16.36 0.59 -8.69
C ARG A 50 -16.47 1.15 -7.29
N ILE A 51 -15.32 1.36 -6.66
CA ILE A 51 -15.24 2.00 -5.35
C ILE A 51 -15.33 3.51 -5.55
N GLN A 52 -16.31 4.15 -4.89
CA GLN A 52 -16.44 5.62 -4.93
C GLN A 52 -15.42 6.26 -4.00
N VAL A 53 -14.61 7.16 -4.55
CA VAL A 53 -13.61 7.91 -3.81
C VAL A 53 -14.04 9.37 -3.75
N LEU A 54 -14.06 9.93 -2.55
CA LEU A 54 -14.29 11.34 -2.34
C LEU A 54 -12.96 12.09 -2.48
N PHE A 55 -13.02 13.29 -3.06
CA PHE A 55 -11.86 14.14 -3.25
C PHE A 55 -12.10 15.48 -2.54
N ASP A 56 -11.05 16.02 -1.92
CA ASP A 56 -11.03 17.39 -1.42
C ASP A 56 -10.97 18.40 -2.58
N VAL A 57 -11.19 19.68 -2.29
CA VAL A 57 -11.09 20.81 -3.24
C VAL A 57 -9.75 20.84 -3.97
N LYS A 58 -8.68 20.32 -3.34
CA LYS A 58 -7.33 20.20 -3.93
C LYS A 58 -7.14 18.95 -4.80
N GLY A 59 -8.15 18.08 -4.91
CA GLY A 59 -8.07 16.82 -5.64
C GLY A 59 -7.34 15.70 -4.90
N GLN A 60 -7.18 15.82 -3.58
CA GLN A 60 -6.64 14.75 -2.75
C GLN A 60 -7.75 13.78 -2.36
N PRO A 61 -7.54 12.46 -2.49
CA PRO A 61 -8.54 11.50 -2.06
C PRO A 61 -8.68 11.52 -0.54
N ILE A 62 -9.92 11.50 -0.03
CA ILE A 62 -10.22 11.58 1.40
C ILE A 62 -10.97 10.34 1.90
N GLY A 63 -10.72 9.98 3.15
CA GLY A 63 -11.35 8.84 3.82
C GLY A 63 -10.75 7.48 3.46
N LYS A 64 -11.35 6.42 4.00
CA LYS A 64 -10.85 5.03 3.88
C LYS A 64 -10.71 4.56 2.43
N GLU A 65 -11.65 4.95 1.58
CA GLU A 65 -11.64 4.63 0.15
C GLU A 65 -10.49 5.34 -0.58
N GLY A 66 -10.12 6.53 -0.11
CA GLY A 66 -8.96 7.26 -0.61
C GLY A 66 -7.63 6.61 -0.22
N ASP A 67 -7.52 6.14 1.02
CA ASP A 67 -6.36 5.37 1.48
C ASP A 67 -6.20 4.06 0.67
N GLU A 68 -7.32 3.41 0.34
CA GLU A 68 -7.32 2.21 -0.50
C GLU A 68 -6.92 2.52 -1.95
N LEU A 69 -7.40 3.63 -2.52
CA LEU A 69 -6.97 4.12 -3.83
C LEU A 69 -5.45 4.35 -3.86
N GLN A 70 -4.89 5.04 -2.86
CA GLN A 70 -3.45 5.28 -2.76
C GLN A 70 -2.65 3.98 -2.65
N SER A 71 -3.11 3.05 -1.80
CA SER A 71 -2.50 1.74 -1.64
C SER A 71 -2.53 0.93 -2.95
N TRP A 72 -3.64 0.99 -3.67
CA TRP A 72 -3.83 0.32 -4.95
C TRP A 72 -2.94 0.90 -6.05
N ILE A 73 -2.83 2.23 -6.15
CA ILE A 73 -1.88 2.90 -7.05
C ILE A 73 -0.45 2.40 -6.78
N GLY A 74 -0.07 2.26 -5.51
CA GLY A 74 1.23 1.71 -5.14
C GLY A 74 1.45 0.27 -5.60
N VAL A 75 0.41 -0.59 -5.59
CA VAL A 75 0.48 -1.95 -6.13
C VAL A 75 0.71 -1.90 -7.64
N LEU A 76 -0.12 -1.14 -8.37
CA LEU A 76 -0.02 -1.02 -9.82
C LEU A 76 1.32 -0.42 -10.26
N ALA A 77 1.85 0.54 -9.51
CA ALA A 77 3.15 1.15 -9.79
C ALA A 77 4.25 0.08 -9.79
N ARG A 78 4.28 -0.81 -8.79
CA ARG A 78 5.27 -1.89 -8.70
C ARG A 78 5.10 -2.98 -9.76
N GLU A 79 3.88 -3.15 -10.27
CA GLU A 79 3.58 -4.14 -11.31
C GLU A 79 3.93 -3.64 -12.71
N HIS A 80 3.57 -2.38 -13.02
CA HIS A 80 3.70 -1.83 -14.37
C HIS A 80 5.01 -1.09 -14.62
N ILE A 81 5.67 -0.57 -13.58
CA ILE A 81 6.91 0.23 -13.69
C ILE A 81 8.12 -0.65 -13.39
N PRO A 82 9.02 -0.87 -14.35
CA PRO A 82 10.27 -1.60 -14.11
C PRO A 82 11.20 -0.85 -13.16
N ILE A 83 11.84 -1.60 -12.25
CA ILE A 83 12.72 -1.05 -11.21
C ILE A 83 13.98 -0.38 -11.80
N TRP A 84 14.44 -0.81 -12.98
CA TRP A 84 15.65 -0.26 -13.62
C TRP A 84 15.45 1.12 -14.25
N ILE A 85 14.23 1.65 -14.26
CA ILE A 85 13.97 2.99 -14.78
C ILE A 85 14.28 4.00 -13.69
N ALA A 86 15.31 4.83 -13.93
CA ALA A 86 15.73 5.86 -13.00
C ALA A 86 14.77 7.08 -12.96
N ASP A 87 14.17 7.44 -14.11
CA ASP A 87 13.29 8.60 -14.21
C ASP A 87 11.85 8.22 -14.58
N PHE A 88 10.93 8.44 -13.64
CA PHE A 88 9.50 8.22 -13.85
C PHE A 88 8.92 9.15 -14.93
N ARG A 89 9.58 10.27 -15.23
CA ARG A 89 9.14 11.25 -16.24
C ARG A 89 9.51 10.86 -17.67
N SER A 90 10.26 9.77 -17.87
CA SER A 90 10.62 9.33 -19.22
C SER A 90 9.38 9.02 -20.06
N ALA A 91 9.42 9.46 -21.33
CA ALA A 91 8.38 9.21 -22.32
C ALA A 91 8.18 7.70 -22.59
N ASP A 92 9.20 6.88 -22.36
CA ASP A 92 9.14 5.42 -22.53
C ASP A 92 8.15 4.75 -21.55
N LEU A 93 7.81 5.45 -20.46
CA LEU A 93 6.84 4.99 -19.47
C LEU A 93 5.41 5.39 -19.83
N ALA A 94 5.19 6.28 -20.79
CA ALA A 94 3.86 6.72 -21.20
C ALA A 94 2.87 5.55 -21.42
N PRO A 95 3.20 4.48 -22.17
CA PRO A 95 2.27 3.36 -22.34
C PRO A 95 2.00 2.57 -21.05
N ARG A 96 2.99 2.49 -20.13
CA ARG A 96 2.84 1.81 -18.83
C ARG A 96 2.00 2.63 -17.87
N LYS A 97 2.19 3.95 -17.87
CA LYS A 97 1.39 4.94 -17.14
C LYS A 97 -0.07 4.91 -17.58
N GLU A 98 -0.33 4.79 -18.87
CA GLU A 98 -1.71 4.67 -19.38
C GLU A 98 -2.37 3.38 -18.92
N LYS A 99 -1.66 2.23 -18.98
CA LYS A 99 -2.17 0.96 -18.44
C LYS A 99 -2.51 1.06 -16.96
N LEU A 100 -1.62 1.64 -16.16
CA LEU A 100 -1.85 1.90 -14.74
C LEU A 100 -3.11 2.75 -14.53
N TRP A 101 -3.27 3.83 -15.32
CA TRP A 101 -4.44 4.70 -15.23
C TRP A 101 -5.74 3.97 -15.58
N VAL A 102 -5.75 3.15 -16.63
CA VAL A 102 -6.89 2.32 -17.04
C VAL A 102 -7.31 1.38 -15.92
N GLU A 103 -6.36 0.77 -15.21
CA GLU A 103 -6.67 -0.11 -14.07
C GLU A 103 -7.25 0.64 -12.88
N VAL A 104 -6.81 1.88 -12.63
CA VAL A 104 -7.37 2.75 -11.59
C VAL A 104 -8.83 3.08 -11.89
N ILE A 105 -9.16 3.59 -13.08
CA ILE A 105 -10.53 3.96 -13.45
C ILE A 105 -11.48 2.76 -13.62
N THR A 106 -10.92 1.56 -13.82
CA THR A 106 -11.68 0.31 -13.83
C THR A 106 -12.12 -0.08 -12.43
N SER A 107 -11.31 0.22 -11.41
CA SER A 107 -11.51 -0.23 -10.04
C SER A 107 -12.19 0.83 -9.16
N PHE A 108 -11.97 2.10 -9.47
CA PHE A 108 -12.45 3.24 -8.69
C PHE A 108 -13.22 4.23 -9.57
N THR A 109 -14.22 4.88 -9.00
CA THR A 109 -14.89 6.03 -9.60
C THR A 109 -14.06 7.27 -9.27
N VAL A 110 -13.20 7.67 -10.21
CA VAL A 110 -12.34 8.85 -10.11
C VAL A 110 -12.77 9.84 -11.20
N GLU A 111 -12.87 11.12 -10.85
CA GLU A 111 -13.16 12.15 -11.84
C GLU A 111 -11.97 12.29 -12.82
N LEU A 112 -12.24 12.26 -14.13
CA LEU A 112 -11.22 12.32 -15.19
C LEU A 112 -10.35 13.59 -15.13
N SER A 113 -10.86 14.66 -14.50
CA SER A 113 -10.17 15.92 -14.23
C SER A 113 -8.86 15.73 -13.43
N PHE A 114 -8.75 14.66 -12.63
CA PHE A 114 -7.55 14.36 -11.82
C PHE A 114 -6.46 13.56 -12.54
N LYS A 115 -6.62 13.24 -13.83
CA LYS A 115 -5.56 12.55 -14.63
C LYS A 115 -4.27 13.36 -14.75
N LYS A 116 -4.39 14.70 -14.82
CA LYS A 116 -3.27 15.63 -15.08
C LYS A 116 -2.25 15.80 -13.94
N PRO A 117 -2.61 15.79 -12.65
CA PRO A 117 -1.63 15.85 -11.56
C PRO A 117 -0.92 14.52 -11.25
N ALA A 118 -1.48 13.36 -11.61
CA ALA A 118 -0.94 12.06 -11.20
C ALA A 118 0.18 11.48 -12.10
N LEU A 119 0.38 12.03 -13.31
CA LEU A 119 1.25 11.43 -14.34
C LEU A 119 2.31 12.38 -14.93
N LYS A 120 2.51 13.57 -14.34
CA LYS A 120 3.56 14.53 -14.75
C LYS A 120 4.98 14.01 -14.56
#